data_AF-A0A402BD94-F1
#
_entry.id   AF-A0A402BD94-F1
#
_cell.length_a   1.000
_cell.length_b   1.000
_cell.length_c   1.000
_cell.angle_alpha   90.00
_cell.angle_beta   90.00
_cell.angle_gamma   90.00
#
_symmetry.space_group_name_H-M   'P 1'
#
loop_
_entity.id
_entity.type
_entity.pdbx_description
1 polymer ?
#
loop_
_entity_poly.entity_id
_entity_poly.type
_entity_poly.pdbx_seq_one_letter_code
_entity_poly.pdbx_strand_id
1 'polypeptide(L)' 'MPPSEAIATILRITRGNIRLIERLMMQVEHVLVANQTQIVTKDVVETAQQNLIIGAG' A
#
# COMPACT_ATOMS: atom_id res chain seq x y z
N MET A 1 -15.43 -14.78 -6.53
CA MET A 1 -14.82 -14.40 -5.24
C MET A 1 -14.50 -12.91 -5.31
N PRO A 2 -14.96 -12.08 -4.36
CA PRO A 2 -14.57 -10.67 -4.33
C PRO A 2 -13.05 -10.55 -4.13
N PRO A 3 -12.41 -9.49 -4.63
CA PRO A 3 -11.00 -9.23 -4.37
C PRO A 3 -10.75 -9.12 -2.85
N SER A 4 -9.55 -9.49 -2.40
CA SER A 4 -9.20 -9.31 -0.99
C SER A 4 -9.32 -7.84 -0.60
N GLU A 5 -9.66 -7.57 0.66
CA GLU A 5 -9.89 -6.21 1.14
C GLU A 5 -8.67 -5.29 0.91
N ALA A 6 -7.46 -5.86 1.02
CA ALA A 6 -6.22 -5.18 0.68
C ALA A 6 -6.16 -4.77 -0.80
N ILE A 7 -6.49 -5.68 -1.73
CA ILE A 7 -6.51 -5.39 -3.17
C ILE A 7 -7.56 -4.32 -3.48
N ALA A 8 -8.77 -4.42 -2.91
CA ALA A 8 -9.82 -3.42 -3.11
C ALA A 8 -9.39 -2.03 -2.60
N THR A 9 -8.66 -1.99 -1.49
CA THR A 9 -8.13 -0.74 -0.90
C THR A 9 -7.04 -0.12 -1.78
N ILE A 10 -6.09 -0.93 -2.29
CA ILE A 10 -5.07 -0.49 -3.25
C ILE A 10 -5.72 0.12 -4.49
N LEU A 11 -6.71 -0.55 -5.08
CA LEU A 11 -7.41 -0.05 -6.26
C LEU A 11 -8.14 1.28 -6.00
N ARG A 12 -8.76 1.43 -4.82
CA ARG A 12 -9.46 2.67 -4.42
C ARG A 12 -8.51 3.84 -4.22
N ILE A 13 -7.36 3.61 -3.57
CA ILE A 13 -6.34 4.64 -3.32
C ILE A 13 -5.71 5.09 -4.64
N THR A 14 -5.33 4.13 -5.47
CA THR A 14 -4.51 4.39 -6.66
C THR A 14 -5.33 4.75 -7.89
N ARG A 15 -6.62 4.36 -7.93
CA ARG A 15 -7.53 4.52 -9.09
C ARG A 15 -6.92 4.01 -10.40
N GLY A 16 -6.08 2.97 -10.33
CA GLY A 16 -5.41 2.39 -11.50
C GLY A 16 -4.18 3.18 -12.00
N ASN A 17 -3.74 4.22 -11.29
CA ASN A 17 -2.51 4.95 -11.65
C ASN A 17 -1.28 4.10 -11.31
N ILE A 18 -0.63 3.53 -12.32
CA ILE A 18 0.53 2.63 -12.16
C ILE A 18 1.66 3.27 -11.36
N ARG A 19 1.98 4.55 -11.59
CA ARG A 19 3.02 5.26 -10.82
C ARG A 19 2.67 5.35 -9.33
N LEU A 20 1.39 5.54 -9.01
CA LEU A 20 0.94 5.58 -7.62
C LEU A 20 0.89 4.19 -7.01
N ILE A 21 0.58 3.14 -7.80
CA ILE A 21 0.68 1.75 -7.37
C ILE A 21 2.13 1.41 -7.00
N GLU A 22 3.10 1.68 -7.87
CA GLU A 22 4.52 1.43 -7.61
C GLU A 22 4.99 2.13 -6.33
N ARG A 23 4.64 3.41 -6.15
CA ARG A 23 4.96 4.16 -4.94
C ARG A 23 4.32 3.58 -3.69
N LEU A 24 3.05 3.21 -3.76
CA LEU A 24 2.34 2.59 -2.65
C LEU A 24 2.95 1.23 -2.28
N MET A 25 3.33 0.43 -3.27
CA MET A 25 3.94 -0.88 -3.05
C MET A 25 5.31 -0.78 -2.38
N MET A 26 6.15 0.21 -2.72
CA MET A 26 7.38 0.48 -1.98
C MET A 26 7.12 0.80 -0.51
N GLN A 27 6.08 1.59 -0.21
CA GLN A 27 5.72 1.88 1.18
C GLN A 27 5.13 0.66 1.90
N VAL A 28 4.37 -0.18 1.20
CA VAL A 28 3.87 -1.45 1.75
C VAL A 28 5.04 -2.34 2.16
N GLU A 29 6.05 -2.48 1.31
CA GLU A 29 7.26 -3.24 1.65
C GLU A 29 7.97 -2.69 2.90
N HIS A 30 8.14 -1.37 2.99
CA HIS A 30 8.71 -0.74 4.18
C HIS A 30 7.91 -1.04 5.45
N VAL A 31 6.58 -0.97 5.38
CA VAL A 31 5.68 -1.28 6.51
C VAL A 31 5.79 -2.75 6.89
N LEU A 32 5.84 -3.67 5.93
CA LEU A 32 5.99 -5.11 6.18
C LEU A 32 7.29 -5.41 6.94
N VAL A 33 8.42 -4.85 6.47
CA VAL A 33 9.75 -5.02 7.09
C VAL A 33 9.76 -4.43 8.50
N ALA A 34 9.25 -3.22 8.68
CA ALA A 34 9.20 -2.56 9.99
C ALA A 34 8.37 -3.34 11.02
N ASN A 35 7.31 -4.01 10.56
CA ASN A 35 6.39 -4.76 11.42
C ASN A 35 6.68 -6.28 11.46
N GLN A 36 7.77 -6.75 10.84
CA GLN A 36 8.16 -8.17 10.79
C GLN A 36 7.04 -9.10 10.32
N THR A 37 6.23 -8.64 9.36
CA THR A 37 5.11 -9.39 8.78
C THR A 37 5.31 -9.59 7.28
N GLN A 38 4.66 -10.61 6.73
CA GLN A 38 4.73 -10.96 5.31
C GLN A 38 3.38 -10.84 4.60
N ILE A 39 2.32 -10.51 5.33
CA ILE A 39 0.95 -10.48 4.81
C ILE A 39 0.53 -9.04 4.57
N VAL A 40 0.16 -8.72 3.33
CA VAL A 40 -0.44 -7.44 2.98
C VAL A 40 -1.90 -7.43 3.41
N THR A 41 -2.18 -6.78 4.54
CA THR A 41 -3.54 -6.51 5.03
C THR A 41 -4.00 -5.12 4.62
N LYS A 42 -5.29 -4.81 4.79
CA LYS A 42 -5.78 -3.45 4.62
C LYS A 42 -5.02 -2.44 5.51
N ASP A 43 -4.78 -2.78 6.76
CA ASP A 43 -4.08 -1.90 7.70
C ASP A 43 -2.65 -1.58 7.24
N VAL A 44 -1.94 -2.57 6.67
CA VAL A 44 -0.63 -2.36 6.06
C VAL A 44 -0.73 -1.38 4.88
N VAL A 45 -1.75 -1.53 4.03
CA VAL A 45 -1.98 -0.64 2.88
C VAL A 45 -2.34 0.78 3.33
N GLU A 46 -3.18 0.93 4.33
CA GLU A 46 -3.57 2.24 4.87
C GLU A 46 -2.40 2.94 5.57
N THR A 47 -1.56 2.19 6.30
CA THR A 47 -0.32 2.70 6.89
C THR A 47 0.66 3.14 5.81
N ALA A 48 0.84 2.32 4.77
CA ALA A 48 1.70 2.66 3.63
C ALA A 48 1.22 3.92 2.90
N GLN A 49 -0.10 4.11 2.77
CA GLN A 49 -0.68 5.31 2.19
C GLN A 49 -0.33 6.58 2.99
N GLN A 50 -0.38 6.51 4.32
CA GLN A 50 -0.02 7.64 5.19
C GLN A 50 1.45 8.05 4.99
N ASN A 51 2.32 7.08 4.71
CA ASN A 51 3.75 7.30 4.49
C ASN A 51 4.08 7.89 3.10
N LEU A 52 3.15 7.92 2.14
CA LEU A 52 3.38 8.45 0.78
C LEU A 52 3.75 9.94 0.72
N ILE A 53 3.57 10.70 1.82
CA ILE A 53 3.84 12.14 1.91
C ILE A 53 5.33 12.43 2.21
N ILE A 54 6.10 11.46 2.71
CA ILE A 54 7.52 11.66 3.05
C ILE A 54 8.39 11.34 1.83
N GLY A 55 8.35 12.23 0.84
CA GLY A 55 9.14 12.09 -0.38
C GLY A 55 8.61 12.96 -1.52
N ALA A 56 8.44 14.26 -1.26
CA ALA A 56 8.61 15.21 -2.35
C ALA A 56 10.10 15.12 -2.75
N GLY A 57 10.35 14.73 -4.00
CA GLY A 57 11.70 14.70 -4.57
C GLY A 57 12.37 16.07 -4.54
#